data_AF-A0A1E7RQC7-F1
#
_entry.id   AF-A0A1E7RQC7-F1
#
_cell.length_a   1.000
_cell.length_b   1.000
_cell.length_c   1.000
_cell.angle_alpha   90.00
_cell.angle_beta   90.00
_cell.angle_gamma   90.00
#
_symmetry.space_group_name_H-M   'P 1'
#
loop_
_entity.id
_entity.type
_entity.pdbx_description
1 polymer ?
#
loop_
_entity_poly.entity_id
_entity_poly.type
_entity_poly.pdbx_seq_one_letter_code
_entity_poly.pdbx_strand_id
1 'polypeptide(L)'
;MVNYDTDEELPAGWKIGRVWQGYDYYPENGKSTLAPASAGPAEDGKYVIDLFVSTLEGSGLTHRLALALTRESDNQVIITNGTDFWEKDYEVTLRPIKPPSYTIENYPFKKIIVRETPGIRDAASEFDKDRLREDGGSPVFVAYYHLAVVGNDNVPVGFRSMEVEKGGMIQWHDKAPQETFASYVGYGEPNSDEAIYNRQIVYGSHTPNPTISNPIEDKGTIILAGDTNILFDYDSAVYHDGPCKVTAIDANGNDHALNIKFKDDSPTGRFDLELYK
;
A
#
# COMPACT_ATOMS: atom_id res chain seq x y z
N MET A 1 13.19 -39.66 -9.11
CA MET A 1 13.02 -38.20 -9.07
C MET A 1 11.58 -37.98 -8.70
N VAL A 2 11.31 -37.32 -7.58
CA VAL A 2 9.92 -37.02 -7.23
C VAL A 2 9.55 -35.69 -7.85
N ASN A 3 8.58 -35.70 -8.76
CA ASN A 3 8.03 -34.50 -9.36
C ASN A 3 6.88 -34.03 -8.47
N TYR A 4 7.07 -32.86 -7.84
CA TYR A 4 6.07 -32.28 -6.92
C TYR A 4 5.32 -31.08 -7.51
N ASP A 5 5.56 -30.75 -8.78
CA ASP A 5 5.16 -29.46 -9.32
C ASP A 5 4.57 -29.65 -10.71
N THR A 6 3.25 -29.53 -10.80
CA THR A 6 2.62 -29.07 -12.03
C THR A 6 1.51 -28.10 -11.69
N ASP A 7 1.85 -26.80 -11.69
CA ASP A 7 0.86 -25.72 -11.86
C ASP A 7 -0.09 -26.02 -13.05
N GLU A 8 0.33 -26.88 -13.98
CA GLU A 8 -0.47 -27.36 -15.13
C GLU A 8 -1.81 -27.98 -14.74
N GLU A 9 -1.95 -28.52 -13.51
CA GLU A 9 -3.20 -29.11 -13.02
C GLU A 9 -4.04 -28.15 -12.15
N LEU A 10 -3.49 -26.98 -11.80
CA LEU A 10 -4.19 -25.99 -10.99
C LEU A 10 -5.04 -25.06 -11.88
N PRO A 11 -6.23 -24.64 -11.41
CA PRO A 11 -6.96 -23.56 -12.07
C PRO A 11 -6.09 -22.29 -12.14
N ALA A 12 -6.29 -21.46 -13.15
CA ALA A 12 -5.46 -20.28 -13.42
C ALA A 12 -5.34 -19.29 -12.24
N GLY A 13 -6.26 -19.33 -11.27
CA GLY A 13 -6.23 -18.49 -10.06
C GLY A 13 -5.31 -19.00 -8.95
N TRP A 14 -4.81 -20.24 -9.02
CA TRP A 14 -3.99 -20.87 -8.00
C TRP A 14 -2.53 -20.96 -8.43
N LYS A 15 -1.62 -20.86 -7.47
CA LYS A 15 -0.19 -21.09 -7.68
C LYS A 15 0.41 -21.89 -6.54
N ILE A 16 1.34 -22.78 -6.87
CA ILE A 16 2.19 -23.45 -5.89
C ILE A 16 3.67 -23.13 -6.17
N GLY A 17 4.47 -23.01 -5.14
CA GLY A 17 5.90 -22.79 -5.30
C GLY A 17 6.69 -23.22 -4.08
N ARG A 18 7.97 -23.51 -4.28
CA ARG A 18 8.92 -23.86 -3.20
C ARG A 18 9.63 -22.67 -2.59
N VAL A 19 9.41 -21.48 -3.16
CA VAL A 19 10.06 -20.24 -2.75
C VAL A 19 9.00 -19.29 -2.22
N TRP A 20 9.20 -18.83 -0.99
CA TRP A 20 8.37 -17.80 -0.39
C TRP A 20 8.49 -16.50 -1.20
N GLN A 21 7.35 -15.96 -1.62
CA GLN A 21 7.28 -14.72 -2.41
C GLN A 21 7.19 -13.45 -1.54
N GLY A 22 7.35 -13.60 -0.22
CA GLY A 22 7.39 -12.48 0.73
C GLY A 22 6.04 -12.06 1.28
N TYR A 23 4.91 -12.56 0.77
CA TYR A 23 3.56 -12.22 1.28
C TYR A 23 3.23 -12.96 2.57
N ASP A 24 2.48 -12.29 3.44
CA ASP A 24 1.98 -12.84 4.69
C ASP A 24 0.72 -13.67 4.46
N TYR A 25 0.58 -14.71 5.28
CA TYR A 25 -0.61 -15.55 5.26
C TYR A 25 -1.84 -14.76 5.74
N TYR A 26 -2.90 -14.76 4.92
CA TYR A 26 -4.20 -14.23 5.35
C TYR A 26 -4.97 -15.33 6.10
N PRO A 27 -5.22 -15.17 7.42
CA PRO A 27 -5.77 -16.25 8.21
C PRO A 27 -7.27 -16.47 7.98
N GLU A 28 -7.71 -17.70 8.23
CA GLU A 28 -9.12 -17.98 8.44
C GLU A 28 -9.59 -17.26 9.72
N ASN A 29 -10.82 -16.76 9.72
CA ASN A 29 -11.41 -16.11 10.89
C ASN A 29 -11.25 -16.99 12.15
N GLY A 30 -10.63 -16.43 13.18
CA GLY A 30 -10.39 -17.13 14.46
C GLY A 30 -9.13 -17.99 14.52
N LYS A 31 -8.31 -18.04 13.45
CA LYS A 31 -6.96 -18.63 13.48
C LYS A 31 -5.89 -17.54 13.60
N SER A 32 -4.80 -17.87 14.28
CA SER A 32 -3.66 -16.97 14.47
C SER A 32 -2.92 -16.70 13.16
N THR A 33 -2.38 -15.49 13.01
CA THR A 33 -1.47 -15.04 11.93
C THR A 33 -0.05 -15.58 12.05
N LEU A 34 0.24 -16.43 13.06
CA LEU A 34 1.57 -17.00 13.23
C LEU A 34 2.05 -17.67 11.94
N ALA A 35 3.31 -17.41 11.60
CA ALA A 35 3.98 -17.96 10.43
C ALA A 35 3.67 -19.45 10.28
N PRO A 36 3.45 -19.94 9.04
CA PRO A 36 3.21 -21.36 8.83
C PRO A 36 4.32 -22.16 9.52
N ALA A 37 3.92 -23.19 10.25
CA ALA A 37 4.86 -24.07 10.92
C ALA A 37 5.83 -24.62 9.86
N SER A 38 7.08 -24.18 9.90
CA SER A 38 8.14 -24.80 9.12
C SER A 38 8.30 -26.21 9.64
N ALA A 39 8.25 -27.19 8.73
CA ALA A 39 8.61 -28.54 9.11
C ALA A 39 10.07 -28.50 9.59
N GLY A 40 10.28 -28.83 10.86
CA GLY A 40 11.61 -28.80 11.48
C GLY A 40 12.63 -29.65 10.70
N PRO A 41 13.91 -29.64 11.13
CA PRO A 41 14.96 -30.36 10.41
C PRO A 41 14.55 -31.80 10.15
N ALA A 42 14.76 -32.26 8.92
CA ALA A 42 14.48 -33.63 8.53
C ALA A 42 15.17 -34.60 9.50
N GLU A 43 14.40 -35.43 10.19
CA GLU A 43 14.96 -36.57 10.93
C GLU A 43 15.52 -37.59 9.93
N ASP A 44 16.48 -38.43 10.36
CA ASP A 44 17.07 -39.46 9.52
C ASP A 44 15.98 -40.31 8.84
N GLY A 45 16.01 -40.33 7.50
CA GLY A 45 15.05 -41.07 6.69
C GLY A 45 13.73 -40.35 6.39
N LYS A 46 13.55 -39.09 6.82
CA LYS A 46 12.39 -38.24 6.44
C LYS A 46 12.77 -37.27 5.32
N TYR A 47 11.87 -37.14 4.35
CA TYR A 47 11.94 -36.09 3.33
C TYR A 47 10.93 -35.01 3.69
N VAL A 48 11.39 -33.77 3.80
CA VAL A 48 10.59 -32.59 4.12
C VAL A 48 10.60 -31.64 2.93
N ILE A 49 9.44 -31.11 2.58
CA ILE A 49 9.29 -30.11 1.52
C ILE A 49 8.34 -29.05 2.02
N ASP A 50 8.79 -27.80 1.95
CA ASP A 50 7.94 -26.64 2.18
C ASP A 50 7.34 -26.20 0.83
N LEU A 51 6.02 -26.00 0.85
CA LEU A 51 5.25 -25.54 -0.30
C LEU A 51 4.46 -24.30 0.10
N PHE A 52 4.55 -23.26 -0.72
CA PHE A 52 3.79 -22.03 -0.61
C PHE A 52 2.66 -22.09 -1.63
N VAL A 53 1.43 -21.93 -1.16
CA VAL A 53 0.25 -21.93 -2.02
C VAL A 53 -0.46 -20.60 -1.89
N SER A 54 -0.81 -20.00 -3.02
CA SER A 54 -1.60 -18.78 -3.08
C SER A 54 -2.73 -18.91 -4.08
N THR A 55 -3.76 -18.09 -3.90
CA THR A 55 -4.88 -18.03 -4.82
C THR A 55 -5.45 -16.61 -4.90
N LEU A 56 -5.92 -16.23 -6.09
CA LEU A 56 -6.72 -15.02 -6.31
C LEU A 56 -8.23 -15.30 -6.19
N GLU A 57 -8.61 -16.57 -5.99
CA GLU A 57 -10.00 -16.95 -5.82
C GLU A 57 -10.50 -16.51 -4.43
N GLY A 58 -11.60 -15.75 -4.41
CA GLY A 58 -12.24 -15.31 -3.16
C GLY A 58 -13.30 -16.29 -2.62
N SER A 59 -13.67 -17.30 -3.41
CA SER A 59 -14.63 -18.34 -3.04
C SER A 59 -14.56 -19.44 -4.09
N GLY A 60 -14.81 -20.70 -3.74
CA GLY A 60 -14.85 -21.73 -4.76
C GLY A 60 -14.54 -23.12 -4.24
N LEU A 61 -14.04 -23.94 -5.14
CA LEU A 61 -13.73 -25.34 -4.87
C LEU A 61 -12.64 -25.44 -3.82
N THR A 62 -12.87 -26.34 -2.88
CA THR A 62 -11.84 -26.79 -1.96
C THR A 62 -10.90 -27.72 -2.72
N HIS A 63 -9.60 -27.44 -2.67
CA HIS A 63 -8.58 -28.30 -3.27
C HIS A 63 -7.94 -29.19 -2.22
N ARG A 64 -7.54 -30.39 -2.61
CA ARG A 64 -6.78 -31.30 -1.76
C ARG A 64 -5.39 -31.43 -2.35
N LEU A 65 -4.38 -31.19 -1.54
CA LEU A 65 -3.02 -31.48 -1.94
C LEU A 65 -2.74 -32.96 -1.68
N ALA A 66 -2.20 -33.63 -2.69
CA ALA A 66 -1.74 -35.00 -2.58
C ALA A 66 -0.24 -35.04 -2.86
N LEU A 67 0.47 -35.90 -2.12
CA LEU A 67 1.84 -36.26 -2.39
C LEU A 67 1.86 -37.40 -3.41
N ALA A 68 2.54 -37.20 -4.54
CA ALA A 68 2.81 -38.25 -5.51
C ALA A 68 4.30 -38.63 -5.47
N LEU A 69 4.61 -39.90 -5.20
CA LEU A 69 5.95 -40.47 -5.21
C LEU A 69 6.08 -41.41 -6.39
N THR A 70 7.02 -41.15 -7.30
CA THR A 70 7.34 -42.07 -8.39
C THR A 70 8.58 -42.87 -8.06
N ARG A 71 8.45 -44.19 -7.98
CA ARG A 71 9.57 -45.10 -7.74
C ARG A 71 10.33 -45.34 -9.05
N GLU A 72 11.61 -44.99 -9.07
CA GLU A 72 12.44 -45.06 -10.29
C GLU A 72 12.65 -46.48 -10.82
N SER A 73 12.66 -47.49 -9.94
CA SER A 73 12.98 -48.87 -10.32
C SER A 73 11.93 -49.50 -11.25
N ASP A 74 10.68 -49.05 -11.16
CA ASP A 74 9.55 -49.66 -11.86
C ASP A 74 8.47 -48.66 -12.31
N ASN A 75 8.75 -47.36 -12.19
CA ASN A 75 7.82 -46.26 -12.49
C ASN A 75 6.48 -46.34 -11.75
N GLN A 76 6.41 -47.05 -10.61
CA GLN A 76 5.20 -47.07 -9.81
C GLN A 76 4.96 -45.70 -9.18
N VAL A 77 3.76 -45.15 -9.37
CA VAL A 77 3.32 -43.90 -8.73
C VAL A 77 2.47 -44.24 -7.51
N ILE A 78 2.86 -43.72 -6.36
CA ILE A 78 2.11 -43.80 -5.09
C ILE A 78 1.56 -42.40 -4.82
N ILE A 79 0.25 -42.26 -4.70
CA ILE A 79 -0.42 -40.98 -4.43
C ILE A 79 -1.14 -41.10 -3.09
N THR A 80 -0.90 -40.17 -2.17
CA THR A 80 -1.63 -40.06 -0.90
C THR A 80 -1.92 -38.60 -0.58
N ASN A 81 -3.13 -38.32 -0.12
CA ASN A 81 -3.49 -37.05 0.53
C ASN A 81 -3.73 -37.27 2.04
N GLY A 82 -3.22 -38.36 2.60
CA GLY A 82 -3.37 -38.71 3.99
C GLY A 82 -4.68 -39.39 4.40
N THR A 83 -5.56 -39.77 3.45
CA THR A 83 -6.82 -40.46 3.79
C THR A 83 -6.71 -41.97 3.88
N ASP A 84 -5.58 -42.57 3.49
CA ASP A 84 -5.42 -44.02 3.39
C ASP A 84 -4.26 -44.57 4.25
N PHE A 85 -4.68 -45.32 5.28
CA PHE A 85 -3.99 -46.45 5.94
C PHE A 85 -3.10 -46.30 7.18
N TRP A 86 -2.78 -45.13 7.74
CA TRP A 86 -2.00 -45.08 9.00
C TRP A 86 -2.35 -43.88 9.89
N GLU A 87 -2.33 -44.04 11.23
CA GLU A 87 -2.67 -43.03 12.26
C GLU A 87 -1.80 -41.75 12.25
N LYS A 88 -0.92 -41.56 11.26
CA LYS A 88 0.05 -40.46 11.17
C LYS A 88 0.00 -39.67 9.86
N ASP A 89 -0.93 -40.00 8.97
CA ASP A 89 -1.12 -39.34 7.69
C ASP A 89 -2.10 -38.16 7.88
N TYR A 90 -1.68 -36.95 7.50
CA TYR A 90 -2.48 -35.72 7.65
C TYR A 90 -3.00 -35.25 6.29
N GLU A 91 -4.32 -35.02 6.18
CA GLU A 91 -4.92 -34.42 4.99
C GLU A 91 -4.65 -32.91 4.94
N VAL A 92 -4.13 -32.45 3.80
CA VAL A 92 -3.97 -31.02 3.50
C VAL A 92 -5.06 -30.57 2.55
N THR A 93 -6.01 -29.82 3.11
CA THR A 93 -7.13 -29.23 2.39
C THR A 93 -6.93 -27.72 2.27
N LEU A 94 -6.96 -27.22 1.03
CA LEU A 94 -6.84 -25.81 0.69
C LEU A 94 -8.21 -25.22 0.41
N ARG A 95 -8.50 -24.09 1.03
CA ARG A 95 -9.74 -23.34 0.81
C ARG A 95 -9.41 -21.89 0.47
N PRO A 96 -9.99 -21.31 -0.59
CA PRO A 96 -9.84 -19.89 -0.86
C PRO A 96 -10.52 -19.10 0.26
N ILE A 97 -9.86 -18.04 0.74
CA ILE A 97 -10.41 -17.12 1.73
C ILE A 97 -10.65 -15.78 1.04
N LYS A 98 -11.90 -15.30 1.10
CA LYS A 98 -12.23 -13.98 0.57
C LYS A 98 -11.55 -12.89 1.40
N PRO A 99 -10.79 -11.98 0.79
CA PRO A 99 -10.36 -10.77 1.47
C PRO A 99 -11.57 -9.95 1.95
N PRO A 100 -11.44 -9.22 3.07
CA PRO A 100 -12.53 -8.42 3.60
C PRO A 100 -12.76 -7.20 2.68
N SER A 101 -14.01 -6.75 2.60
CA SER A 101 -14.30 -5.46 1.99
C SER A 101 -13.92 -4.36 2.95
N TYR A 102 -13.00 -3.48 2.54
CA TYR A 102 -12.60 -2.29 3.30
C TYR A 102 -13.43 -1.07 2.90
N THR A 103 -13.94 -0.35 3.89
CA THR A 103 -14.56 0.97 3.73
C THR A 103 -13.54 2.08 3.94
N ILE A 104 -13.91 3.36 3.78
CA ILE A 104 -12.98 4.48 4.02
C ILE A 104 -12.51 4.55 5.48
N GLU A 105 -13.33 4.07 6.43
CA GLU A 105 -13.02 4.07 7.86
C GLU A 105 -11.83 3.15 8.20
N ASN A 106 -11.54 2.16 7.35
CA ASN A 106 -10.41 1.27 7.48
C ASN A 106 -9.07 1.93 7.13
N TYR A 107 -9.07 3.18 6.65
CA TYR A 107 -7.86 3.88 6.21
C TYR A 107 -7.65 5.15 7.05
N PRO A 108 -6.96 5.04 8.21
CA PRO A 108 -6.59 6.21 8.98
C PRO A 108 -5.79 7.19 8.12
N PHE A 109 -6.30 8.42 8.01
CA PHE A 109 -5.71 9.45 7.14
C PHE A 109 -5.55 10.76 7.92
N LYS A 110 -4.58 10.77 8.84
CA LYS A 110 -4.35 11.89 9.75
C LYS A 110 -3.14 12.70 9.30
N LYS A 111 -3.34 14.01 9.19
CA LYS A 111 -2.29 15.01 8.95
C LYS A 111 -1.35 15.15 10.14
N ILE A 112 -0.05 15.20 9.87
CA ILE A 112 0.99 15.52 10.84
C ILE A 112 1.90 16.57 10.20
N ILE A 113 1.98 17.78 10.78
CA ILE A 113 2.96 18.79 10.35
C ILE A 113 4.35 18.36 10.84
N VAL A 114 5.29 18.18 9.92
CA VAL A 114 6.67 17.74 10.24
C VAL A 114 7.70 18.85 10.08
N ARG A 115 7.38 19.87 9.29
CA ARG A 115 8.19 21.07 9.13
C ARG A 115 7.26 22.25 8.93
N GLU A 116 7.56 23.35 9.59
CA GLU A 116 6.85 24.61 9.42
C GLU A 116 7.87 25.73 9.54
N THR A 117 7.88 26.66 8.59
CA THR A 117 8.70 27.87 8.72
C THR A 117 8.04 28.76 9.76
N PRO A 118 8.72 29.10 10.87
CA PRO A 118 8.20 30.04 11.84
C PRO A 118 8.01 31.40 11.16
N GLY A 119 6.76 31.81 10.95
CA GLY A 119 6.44 33.19 10.57
C GLY A 119 5.71 33.34 9.24
N ILE A 120 4.39 33.44 9.34
CA ILE A 120 3.65 34.68 9.01
C ILE A 120 2.72 34.98 10.21
N ARG A 121 3.26 34.96 11.43
CA ARG A 121 2.45 35.22 12.64
C ARG A 121 2.10 36.69 12.81
N ASP A 122 2.97 37.56 12.29
CA ASP A 122 2.75 38.99 12.18
C ASP A 122 2.24 39.32 10.77
N ALA A 123 1.11 38.71 10.36
CA ALA A 123 0.31 39.20 9.25
C ALA A 123 -0.13 40.64 9.58
N ALA A 124 0.71 41.61 9.23
CA ALA A 124 0.51 43.02 9.55
C ALA A 124 -0.68 43.63 8.80
N SER A 125 -1.27 42.90 7.85
CA SER A 125 -2.42 43.32 7.05
C SER A 125 -3.51 42.23 7.01
N GLU A 126 -4.77 42.63 6.85
CA GLU A 126 -5.88 41.68 6.65
C GLU A 126 -5.69 40.83 5.38
N PHE A 127 -4.97 41.33 4.38
CA PHE A 127 -4.65 40.60 3.14
C PHE A 127 -3.76 39.38 3.36
N ASP A 128 -2.96 39.36 4.43
CA ASP A 128 -2.09 38.23 4.74
C ASP A 128 -2.83 37.12 5.49
N LYS A 129 -4.04 37.37 6.02
CA LYS A 129 -4.82 36.38 6.78
C LYS A 129 -5.37 35.27 5.89
N ASP A 130 -5.78 35.58 4.67
CA ASP A 130 -6.31 34.58 3.71
C ASP A 130 -5.22 33.62 3.20
N ARG A 131 -3.96 33.99 3.43
CA ARG A 131 -2.78 33.16 3.11
C ARG A 131 -2.40 32.23 4.25
N LEU A 132 -2.94 32.42 5.45
CA LEU A 132 -2.68 31.54 6.60
C LEU A 132 -3.52 30.28 6.52
N ARG A 133 -3.02 29.22 7.16
CA ARG A 133 -3.80 28.01 7.40
C ARG A 133 -4.95 28.32 8.37
N GLU A 134 -6.04 27.55 8.33
CA GLU A 134 -7.21 27.74 9.21
C GLU A 134 -6.83 27.71 10.71
N ASP A 135 -5.77 26.98 11.08
CA ASP A 135 -5.22 26.91 12.44
C ASP A 135 -4.29 28.09 12.81
N GLY A 136 -4.17 29.09 11.93
CA GLY A 136 -3.24 30.22 12.08
C GLY A 136 -1.79 29.87 11.78
N GLY A 137 -1.54 28.68 11.23
CA GLY A 137 -0.21 28.23 10.83
C GLY A 137 0.31 28.90 9.55
N SER A 138 1.62 28.77 9.34
CA SER A 138 2.33 29.26 8.16
C SER A 138 1.85 28.55 6.89
N PRO A 139 1.74 29.24 5.74
CA PRO A 139 1.55 28.61 4.43
C PRO A 139 2.79 27.84 3.97
N VAL A 140 3.96 28.07 4.58
CA VAL A 140 5.18 27.32 4.27
C VAL A 140 5.34 26.17 5.27
N PHE A 141 4.97 24.98 4.83
CA PHE A 141 4.97 23.79 5.67
C PHE A 141 5.21 22.51 4.85
N VAL A 142 5.53 21.44 5.57
CA VAL A 142 5.47 20.07 5.07
C VAL A 142 4.66 19.27 6.08
N ALA A 143 3.66 18.57 5.58
CA ALA A 143 2.80 17.66 6.33
C ALA A 143 2.85 16.27 5.71
N TYR A 144 2.77 15.25 6.56
CA TYR A 144 2.63 13.87 6.16
C TYR A 144 1.26 13.35 6.55
N TYR A 145 0.64 12.61 5.63
CA TYR A 145 -0.48 11.73 5.91
C TYR A 145 0.03 10.30 5.71
N HIS A 146 0.22 9.58 6.82
CA HIS A 146 0.64 8.19 6.75
C HIS A 146 -0.57 7.32 6.45
N LEU A 147 -0.62 6.81 5.23
CA LEU A 147 -1.67 5.92 4.77
C LEU A 147 -1.38 4.51 5.30
N ALA A 148 -2.34 3.97 6.04
CA ALA A 148 -2.35 2.59 6.51
C ALA A 148 -3.69 1.96 6.18
N VAL A 149 -3.75 0.62 6.25
CA VAL A 149 -5.00 -0.12 6.25
C VAL A 149 -5.15 -0.84 7.59
N VAL A 150 -6.37 -0.82 8.11
CA VAL A 150 -6.75 -1.51 9.34
C VAL A 150 -7.84 -2.52 9.00
N GLY A 151 -7.60 -3.79 9.34
CA GLY A 151 -8.56 -4.88 9.20
C GLY A 151 -9.89 -4.61 9.91
N ASN A 152 -10.93 -5.37 9.53
CA ASN A 152 -12.24 -5.29 10.20
C ASN A 152 -12.21 -5.78 11.66
N ASP A 153 -11.15 -6.48 12.03
CA ASP A 153 -10.78 -6.88 13.40
C ASP A 153 -9.95 -5.81 14.14
N ASN A 154 -9.77 -4.63 13.54
CA ASN A 154 -8.96 -3.52 14.03
C ASN A 154 -7.45 -3.84 14.13
N VAL A 155 -6.97 -4.83 13.37
CA VAL A 155 -5.55 -5.17 13.27
C VAL A 155 -4.92 -4.41 12.09
N PRO A 156 -3.82 -3.66 12.29
CA PRO A 156 -3.11 -3.03 11.20
C PRO A 156 -2.56 -4.06 10.20
N VAL A 157 -2.70 -3.78 8.91
CA VAL A 157 -2.05 -4.55 7.85
C VAL A 157 -1.08 -3.62 7.12
N GLY A 158 0.15 -4.09 6.94
CA GLY A 158 1.20 -3.31 6.28
C GLY A 158 0.98 -3.19 4.78
N PHE A 159 1.43 -2.09 4.18
CA PHE A 159 1.56 -1.99 2.72
C PHE A 159 2.94 -2.43 2.27
N ARG A 160 2.99 -3.19 1.17
CA ARG A 160 4.24 -3.58 0.49
C ARG A 160 4.62 -2.61 -0.61
N SER A 161 3.62 -2.07 -1.31
CA SER A 161 3.80 -1.10 -2.37
C SER A 161 2.66 -0.09 -2.38
N MET A 162 2.95 1.10 -2.87
CA MET A 162 1.97 2.16 -3.07
C MET A 162 2.39 3.03 -4.24
N GLU A 163 1.44 3.45 -5.04
CA GLU A 163 1.64 4.41 -6.12
C GLU A 163 0.53 5.46 -6.06
N VAL A 164 0.88 6.70 -6.38
CA VAL A 164 -0.08 7.77 -6.62
C VAL A 164 -0.03 8.14 -8.09
N GLU A 165 -1.20 8.16 -8.73
CA GLU A 165 -1.33 8.47 -10.15
C GLU A 165 -0.60 9.78 -10.50
N LYS A 166 0.27 9.70 -11.51
CA LYS A 166 1.15 10.80 -11.98
C LYS A 166 2.13 11.32 -10.92
N GLY A 167 2.13 10.79 -9.70
CA GLY A 167 2.99 11.22 -8.60
C GLY A 167 2.46 12.38 -7.77
N GLY A 168 1.22 12.86 -8.01
CA GLY A 168 0.58 13.89 -7.19
C GLY A 168 -0.02 15.08 -7.96
N MET A 169 -0.39 16.11 -7.21
CA MET A 169 -1.20 17.26 -7.64
C MET A 169 -0.67 18.59 -7.05
N ILE A 170 -1.13 19.72 -7.58
CA ILE A 170 -0.75 21.07 -7.13
C ILE A 170 -1.93 22.04 -7.22
N GLN A 171 -2.05 22.94 -6.26
CA GLN A 171 -3.07 23.98 -6.23
C GLN A 171 -2.47 25.29 -5.74
N TRP A 172 -2.65 26.35 -6.51
CA TRP A 172 -2.30 27.71 -6.13
C TRP A 172 -3.40 28.34 -5.28
N HIS A 173 -3.02 29.30 -4.44
CA HIS A 173 -3.95 30.13 -3.67
C HIS A 173 -4.92 30.87 -4.61
N ASP A 174 -4.37 31.62 -5.58
CA ASP A 174 -5.11 32.26 -6.67
C ASP A 174 -4.61 31.79 -8.04
N LYS A 175 -5.49 31.74 -9.04
CA LYS A 175 -5.11 31.44 -10.44
C LYS A 175 -4.71 32.72 -11.18
N ALA A 176 -3.71 33.45 -10.65
CA ALA A 176 -3.25 34.74 -11.16
C ALA A 176 -1.78 34.70 -11.59
N PRO A 177 -1.35 35.43 -12.65
CA PRO A 177 0.01 35.33 -13.20
C PRO A 177 1.17 35.68 -12.26
N GLN A 178 0.90 36.35 -11.13
CA GLN A 178 1.91 36.74 -10.13
C GLN A 178 1.76 35.95 -8.83
N GLU A 179 0.84 34.98 -8.78
CA GLU A 179 0.70 34.12 -7.60
C GLU A 179 1.93 33.22 -7.45
N THR A 180 2.40 33.07 -6.23
CA THR A 180 3.55 32.23 -5.88
C THR A 180 3.25 31.26 -4.73
N PHE A 181 2.09 31.39 -4.08
CA PHE A 181 1.63 30.55 -2.99
C PHE A 181 0.93 29.33 -3.56
N ALA A 182 1.56 28.16 -3.41
CA ALA A 182 1.01 26.90 -3.88
C ALA A 182 1.20 25.80 -2.84
N SER A 183 0.24 24.90 -2.80
CA SER A 183 0.38 23.61 -2.16
C SER A 183 0.54 22.52 -3.21
N TYR A 184 1.45 21.60 -3.00
CA TYR A 184 1.67 20.46 -3.88
C TYR A 184 1.77 19.17 -3.09
N VAL A 185 1.47 18.09 -3.78
CA VAL A 185 1.36 16.76 -3.23
C VAL A 185 2.38 15.85 -3.90
N GLY A 186 3.03 15.03 -3.08
CA GLY A 186 3.84 13.90 -3.51
C GLY A 186 3.51 12.68 -2.67
N TYR A 187 4.26 11.61 -2.87
CA TYR A 187 4.14 10.41 -2.06
C TYR A 187 5.48 9.73 -1.84
N GLY A 188 5.55 8.83 -0.87
CA GLY A 188 6.64 7.87 -0.72
C GLY A 188 6.07 6.48 -0.52
N GLU A 189 6.76 5.50 -1.08
CA GLU A 189 6.43 4.08 -0.91
C GLU A 189 6.62 3.64 0.55
N PRO A 190 5.90 2.59 0.98
CA PRO A 190 6.17 1.96 2.27
C PRO A 190 7.64 1.59 2.41
N ASN A 191 8.20 1.79 3.60
CA ASN A 191 9.60 1.46 3.92
C ASN A 191 10.66 2.24 3.12
N SER A 192 10.27 3.31 2.42
CA SER A 192 11.17 4.20 1.69
C SER A 192 11.18 5.61 2.28
N ASP A 193 12.34 6.27 2.26
CA ASP A 193 12.48 7.69 2.55
C ASP A 193 12.48 8.57 1.28
N GLU A 194 12.36 7.98 0.09
CA GLU A 194 12.30 8.71 -1.17
C GLU A 194 10.93 9.36 -1.37
N ALA A 195 10.93 10.65 -1.66
CA ALA A 195 9.73 11.40 -2.04
C ALA A 195 9.62 11.49 -3.57
N ILE A 196 8.50 10.98 -4.08
CA ILE A 196 8.13 10.96 -5.49
C ILE A 196 7.08 12.05 -5.72
N TYR A 197 7.34 12.93 -6.69
CA TYR A 197 6.42 13.99 -7.11
C TYR A 197 6.12 13.88 -8.60
N ASN A 198 5.01 14.49 -9.00
CA ASN A 198 4.65 14.60 -10.40
C ASN A 198 5.64 15.46 -11.18
N ARG A 199 6.41 14.82 -12.07
CA ARG A 199 7.43 15.47 -12.90
C ARG A 199 6.88 16.36 -14.01
N GLN A 200 5.57 16.30 -14.27
CA GLN A 200 4.90 17.15 -15.26
C GLN A 200 4.45 18.49 -14.67
N ILE A 201 4.45 18.65 -13.34
CA ILE A 201 4.18 19.93 -12.69
C ILE A 201 5.38 20.86 -12.87
N VAL A 202 5.10 22.09 -13.31
CA VAL A 202 6.11 23.14 -13.46
C VAL A 202 6.31 23.87 -12.13
N TYR A 203 7.44 23.59 -11.47
CA TYR A 203 7.81 24.24 -10.21
C TYR A 203 8.67 25.50 -10.38
N GLY A 204 9.07 25.84 -11.62
CA GLY A 204 9.99 26.94 -11.88
C GLY A 204 11.38 26.68 -11.27
N SER A 205 11.85 27.62 -10.42
CA SER A 205 13.11 27.46 -9.68
C SER A 205 12.95 26.66 -8.38
N HIS A 206 11.72 26.38 -7.94
CA HIS A 206 11.48 25.58 -6.74
C HIS A 206 11.84 24.12 -6.98
N THR A 207 12.38 23.48 -5.94
CA THR A 207 12.72 22.05 -5.96
C THR A 207 12.03 21.36 -4.80
N PRO A 208 11.04 20.48 -5.04
CA PRO A 208 10.44 19.66 -4.01
C PRO A 208 11.50 18.87 -3.23
N ASN A 209 11.32 18.75 -1.91
CA ASN A 209 12.24 17.99 -1.07
C ASN A 209 12.19 16.50 -1.45
N PRO A 210 13.30 15.89 -1.89
CA PRO A 210 13.32 14.51 -2.37
C PRO A 210 13.30 13.48 -1.23
N THR A 211 13.32 13.90 0.03
CA THR A 211 13.43 12.98 1.18
C THR A 211 12.32 13.20 2.21
N ILE A 212 11.80 12.09 2.72
CA ILE A 212 10.84 11.98 3.81
C ILE A 212 11.62 11.87 5.12
N SER A 213 11.38 12.79 6.06
CA SER A 213 12.18 12.85 7.30
C SER A 213 11.81 11.80 8.35
N ASN A 214 10.60 11.24 8.27
CA ASN A 214 10.09 10.25 9.22
C ASN A 214 9.20 9.23 8.49
N PRO A 215 9.75 8.38 7.61
CA PRO A 215 8.98 7.28 7.05
C PRO A 215 8.54 6.35 8.18
N ILE A 216 7.33 5.81 8.09
CA ILE A 216 6.82 4.82 9.04
C ILE A 216 6.84 3.47 8.34
N GLU A 217 7.40 2.47 9.02
CA GLU A 217 7.44 1.09 8.55
C GLU A 217 6.04 0.63 8.15
N ASP A 218 5.96 -0.05 7.01
CA ASP A 218 4.74 -0.63 6.45
C ASP A 218 3.60 0.35 6.14
N LYS A 219 3.88 1.65 6.06
CA LYS A 219 2.90 2.68 5.69
C LYS A 219 3.37 3.51 4.51
N GLY A 220 2.46 3.76 3.58
CA GLY A 220 2.69 4.77 2.55
C GLY A 220 2.63 6.17 3.16
N THR A 221 3.33 7.12 2.56
CA THR A 221 3.28 8.52 3.00
C THR A 221 2.76 9.39 1.87
N ILE A 222 1.66 10.12 2.10
CA ILE A 222 1.24 11.21 1.23
C ILE A 222 1.82 12.50 1.81
N ILE A 223 2.54 13.24 0.98
CA ILE A 223 3.23 14.47 1.36
C ILE A 223 2.37 15.63 0.87
N LEU A 224 2.01 16.54 1.78
CA LEU A 224 1.44 17.83 1.43
C LEU A 224 2.44 18.91 1.83
N ALA A 225 2.91 19.70 0.87
CA ALA A 225 3.83 20.79 1.13
C ALA A 225 3.23 22.09 0.60
N GLY A 226 3.23 23.13 1.43
CA GLY A 226 2.93 24.50 1.04
C GLY A 226 4.22 25.29 0.89
N ASP A 227 4.32 26.10 -0.16
CA ASP A 227 5.44 27.01 -0.38
C ASP A 227 4.97 28.32 -1.02
N THR A 228 5.85 29.32 -1.05
CA THR A 228 5.58 30.70 -1.50
C THR A 228 6.46 31.14 -2.67
N ASN A 229 7.24 30.23 -3.23
CA ASN A 229 8.22 30.45 -4.28
C ASN A 229 7.89 29.65 -5.57
N ILE A 230 6.63 29.25 -5.77
CA ILE A 230 6.18 28.48 -6.93
C ILE A 230 5.29 29.37 -7.80
N LEU A 231 5.86 29.98 -8.83
CA LEU A 231 5.11 30.85 -9.73
C LEU A 231 3.96 30.10 -10.40
N PHE A 232 2.80 30.76 -10.51
CA PHE A 232 1.63 30.24 -11.20
C PHE A 232 1.97 29.79 -12.63
N ASP A 233 1.59 28.54 -12.92
CA ASP A 233 1.67 27.94 -14.23
C ASP A 233 0.29 27.45 -14.67
N TYR A 234 -0.20 27.96 -15.79
CA TYR A 234 -1.56 27.70 -16.25
C TYR A 234 -1.80 26.21 -16.56
N ASP A 235 -0.87 25.56 -17.26
CA ASP A 235 -1.04 24.16 -17.66
C ASP A 235 -1.02 23.24 -16.43
N SER A 236 -0.11 23.47 -15.49
CA SER A 236 -0.08 22.72 -14.23
C SER A 236 -1.38 22.91 -13.42
N ALA A 237 -1.90 24.13 -13.36
CA ALA A 237 -3.14 24.45 -12.65
C ALA A 237 -4.42 23.91 -13.33
N VAL A 238 -4.33 23.38 -14.55
CA VAL A 238 -5.46 22.81 -15.31
C VAL A 238 -5.37 21.29 -15.38
N TYR A 239 -4.16 20.74 -15.52
CA TYR A 239 -3.96 19.30 -15.75
C TYR A 239 -3.51 18.54 -14.51
N HIS A 240 -3.12 19.25 -13.44
CA HIS A 240 -2.53 18.68 -12.23
C HIS A 240 -3.12 19.21 -10.92
N ASP A 241 -4.26 19.90 -10.94
CA ASP A 241 -4.97 20.36 -9.73
C ASP A 241 -5.99 19.34 -9.16
N GLY A 242 -6.28 18.30 -9.95
CA GLY A 242 -7.35 17.35 -9.65
C GLY A 242 -6.97 16.22 -8.69
N PRO A 243 -7.99 15.46 -8.25
CA PRO A 243 -7.78 14.28 -7.42
C PRO A 243 -6.83 13.28 -8.06
N CYS A 244 -6.04 12.60 -7.23
CA CYS A 244 -5.14 11.53 -7.65
C CYS A 244 -5.62 10.19 -7.11
N LYS A 245 -5.60 9.16 -7.95
CA LYS A 245 -5.82 7.79 -7.51
C LYS A 245 -4.60 7.26 -6.77
N VAL A 246 -4.81 6.61 -5.64
CA VAL A 246 -3.80 5.86 -4.89
C VAL A 246 -4.07 4.38 -5.07
N THR A 247 -3.07 3.63 -5.51
CA THR A 247 -3.11 2.16 -5.60
C THR A 247 -2.06 1.57 -4.68
N ALA A 248 -2.42 0.55 -3.91
CA ALA A 248 -1.49 -0.09 -2.98
C ALA A 248 -1.74 -1.61 -2.92
N ILE A 249 -0.70 -2.35 -2.54
CA ILE A 249 -0.78 -3.79 -2.26
C ILE A 249 -0.38 -4.01 -0.80
N ASP A 250 -1.23 -4.69 -0.03
CA ASP A 250 -0.94 -5.00 1.37
C ASP A 250 0.02 -6.20 1.55
N ALA A 251 0.40 -6.47 2.80
CA ALA A 251 1.26 -7.58 3.19
C ALA A 251 0.69 -8.94 2.78
N ASN A 252 -0.64 -9.06 2.68
CA ASN A 252 -1.34 -10.27 2.27
C ASN A 252 -1.54 -10.38 0.76
N GLY A 253 -1.17 -9.35 -0.01
CA GLY A 253 -1.32 -9.31 -1.46
C GLY A 253 -2.67 -8.81 -1.94
N ASN A 254 -3.46 -8.17 -1.08
CA ASN A 254 -4.73 -7.57 -1.48
C ASN A 254 -4.52 -6.20 -2.13
N ASP A 255 -5.26 -5.94 -3.20
CA ASP A 255 -5.26 -4.64 -3.87
C ASP A 255 -6.14 -3.63 -3.14
N HIS A 256 -5.65 -2.40 -3.05
CA HIS A 256 -6.39 -1.25 -2.56
C HIS A 256 -6.40 -0.14 -3.61
N ALA A 257 -7.57 0.48 -3.79
CA ALA A 257 -7.75 1.67 -4.60
C ALA A 257 -8.47 2.73 -3.76
N LEU A 258 -7.87 3.90 -3.69
CA LEU A 258 -8.37 5.08 -2.97
C LEU A 258 -8.16 6.30 -3.86
N ASN A 259 -8.77 7.42 -3.50
CA ASN A 259 -8.53 8.70 -4.14
C ASN A 259 -8.19 9.75 -3.09
N ILE A 260 -7.25 10.62 -3.41
CA ILE A 260 -6.91 11.80 -2.62
C ILE A 260 -7.23 13.07 -3.40
N LYS A 261 -7.67 14.12 -2.73
CA LYS A 261 -7.84 15.46 -3.29
C LYS A 261 -7.51 16.51 -2.25
N PHE A 262 -7.29 17.75 -2.67
CA PHE A 262 -7.42 18.88 -1.75
C PHE A 262 -8.84 18.92 -1.17
N LYS A 263 -8.97 19.46 0.05
CA LYS A 263 -10.26 19.55 0.75
C LYS A 263 -11.35 20.16 -0.15
N ASP A 264 -11.00 21.26 -0.80
CA ASP A 264 -11.81 21.93 -1.81
C ASP A 264 -10.98 22.91 -2.66
N ASP A 265 -11.62 23.56 -3.63
CA ASP A 265 -10.99 24.50 -4.57
C ASP A 265 -10.78 25.90 -3.97
N SER A 266 -11.15 26.13 -2.70
CA SER A 266 -10.95 27.42 -2.06
C SER A 266 -9.46 27.64 -1.75
N PRO A 267 -9.07 28.91 -1.50
CA PRO A 267 -7.77 29.21 -0.93
C PRO A 267 -7.42 28.28 0.23
N THR A 268 -8.21 28.22 1.30
CA THR A 268 -7.85 27.44 2.50
C THR A 268 -7.89 25.93 2.29
N GLY A 269 -8.69 25.45 1.33
CA GLY A 269 -8.80 24.01 0.99
C GLY A 269 -7.47 23.37 0.58
N ARG A 270 -6.58 24.15 -0.03
CA ARG A 270 -5.23 23.70 -0.47
C ARG A 270 -4.33 23.24 0.68
N PHE A 271 -4.70 23.53 1.92
CA PHE A 271 -3.90 23.19 3.10
C PHE A 271 -4.24 21.83 3.70
N ASP A 272 -5.28 21.15 3.24
CA ASP A 272 -5.69 19.85 3.74
C ASP A 272 -6.05 18.90 2.60
N LEU A 273 -5.87 17.61 2.85
CA LEU A 273 -6.25 16.54 1.94
C LEU A 273 -7.42 15.72 2.47
N GLU A 274 -8.28 15.28 1.57
CA GLU A 274 -9.35 14.33 1.83
C GLU A 274 -9.06 13.01 1.11
N LEU A 275 -9.27 11.90 1.82
CA LEU A 275 -9.22 10.54 1.28
C LEU A 275 -10.66 10.05 1.06
N TYR A 276 -10.92 9.43 -0.09
CA TYR A 276 -12.23 8.86 -0.41
C TYR A 276 -12.12 7.62 -1.33
N LYS A 277 -13.24 6.91 -1.51
CA LYS A 277 -13.37 5.77 -2.43
C LYS A 277 -14.40 6.08 -3.51
#